data_AF-A0A1F4JKD2-F1
#
_entry.id   AF-A0A1F4JKD2-F1
#
_cell.length_a   1.000
_cell.length_b   1.000
_cell.length_c   1.000
_cell.angle_alpha   90.00
_cell.angle_beta   90.00
_cell.angle_gamma   90.00
#
_symmetry.space_group_name_H-M   'P 1'
#
loop_
_entity.id
_entity.type
_entity.pdbx_description
1 polymer ?
#
loop_
_entity_poly.entity_id
_entity_poly.type
_entity_poly.pdbx_seq_one_letter_code
_entity_poly.pdbx_strand_id
1 'polypeptide(L)'
;MLAIGAIPGEAQALSDAFGDKLLHLCAYSFLTCLLFGGLSGSIADRAWRTIMTIGLLGGLDEAIQSFMPYRNASTVDLALDMLAASLTVMALILVDSSRRRSYQSSPHNATRPAEKPN
;
A
#
# COMPACT_ATOMS: atom_id res chain seq x y z
N MET A 1 4.16 10.49 6.64
CA MET A 1 4.71 10.16 8.00
C MET A 1 4.48 11.31 8.97
N LEU A 2 3.31 11.36 9.61
CA LEU A 2 2.94 12.43 10.56
C LEU A 2 3.43 12.19 12.00
N ALA A 3 3.42 10.96 12.49
CA ALA A 3 3.62 10.69 13.92
C ALA A 3 5.07 10.91 14.39
N ILE A 4 6.06 10.48 13.61
CA ILE A 4 7.49 10.69 13.94
C ILE A 4 7.97 12.05 13.39
N GLY A 5 7.38 12.51 12.28
CA GLY A 5 7.66 13.80 11.64
C GLY A 5 7.25 15.04 12.45
N ALA A 6 6.31 14.90 13.38
CA ALA A 6 5.80 16.01 14.20
C ALA A 6 6.68 16.36 15.40
N ILE A 7 7.71 15.54 15.71
CA ILE A 7 8.65 15.80 16.80
C ILE A 7 9.94 16.40 16.18
N PRO A 8 10.20 17.71 16.37
CA PRO A 8 11.42 18.32 15.86
C PRO A 8 12.65 17.66 16.52
N GLY A 9 13.59 17.16 15.69
CA GLY A 9 14.80 16.45 16.12
C GLY A 9 14.85 14.98 15.68
N GLU A 10 13.89 14.16 16.10
CA GLU A 10 13.85 12.72 15.75
C GLU A 10 13.49 12.49 14.28
N ALA A 11 12.59 13.32 13.74
CA ALA A 11 12.25 13.34 12.31
C ALA A 11 13.48 13.64 11.44
N GLN A 12 14.31 14.60 11.87
CA GLN A 12 15.52 15.01 11.17
C GLN A 12 16.55 13.88 11.20
N ALA A 13 16.79 13.26 12.36
CA ALA A 13 17.75 12.18 12.51
C ALA A 13 17.39 10.95 11.65
N LEU A 14 16.11 10.59 11.59
CA LEU A 14 15.65 9.46 10.77
C LEU A 14 15.71 9.77 9.27
N SER A 15 15.35 11.00 8.90
CA SER A 15 15.42 11.49 7.52
C SER A 15 16.87 11.61 7.03
N ASP A 16 17.79 12.09 7.86
CA ASP A 16 19.21 12.19 7.53
C ASP A 16 19.86 10.81 7.41
N ALA A 17 19.39 9.82 8.17
CA ALA A 17 19.92 8.46 8.14
C ALA A 17 19.46 7.63 6.93
N PHE A 18 18.20 7.77 6.50
CA PHE A 18 17.59 6.88 5.48
C PHE A 18 16.97 7.61 4.28
N GLY A 19 16.80 8.92 4.35
CA GLY A 19 16.12 9.75 3.37
C GLY A 19 14.60 9.77 3.57
N ASP A 20 14.04 10.97 3.73
CA ASP A 20 12.59 11.22 3.92
C ASP A 20 11.70 10.44 2.92
N LYS A 21 12.13 10.42 1.66
CA LYS A 21 11.40 9.80 0.54
C LYS A 21 11.37 8.27 0.63
N LEU A 22 12.48 7.67 1.06
CA LEU A 22 12.56 6.22 1.21
C LEU A 22 11.69 5.75 2.38
N LEU A 23 11.70 6.54 3.46
CA LEU A 23 10.87 6.29 4.63
C LEU A 23 9.37 6.37 4.29
N HIS A 24 8.98 7.38 3.49
CA HIS A 24 7.63 7.50 2.96
C HIS A 24 7.24 6.27 2.11
N LEU A 25 8.07 5.91 1.14
CA LEU A 25 7.85 4.75 0.28
C LEU A 25 7.64 3.46 1.10
N CYS A 26 8.52 3.18 2.06
CA CYS A 26 8.43 2.00 2.90
C CYS A 26 7.17 1.99 3.77
N ALA A 27 6.83 3.13 4.39
CA ALA A 27 5.64 3.26 5.23
C ALA A 27 4.36 3.02 4.43
N TYR A 28 4.23 3.65 3.27
CA TYR A 28 3.04 3.53 2.42
C TYR A 28 2.95 2.16 1.76
N SER A 29 4.06 1.52 1.40
CA SER A 29 4.06 0.11 0.96
C SER A 29 3.60 -0.85 2.06
N PHE A 30 4.07 -0.69 3.29
CA PHE A 30 3.64 -1.52 4.41
C PHE A 30 2.15 -1.35 4.70
N LEU A 31 1.67 -0.11 4.72
CA LEU A 31 0.25 0.18 4.95
C LEU A 31 -0.63 -0.35 3.81
N THR A 32 -0.18 -0.24 2.57
CA THR A 32 -0.85 -0.82 1.40
C THR A 32 -1.00 -2.34 1.55
N CYS A 33 0.04 -3.03 2.05
CA CYS A 33 0.00 -4.47 2.28
C CYS A 33 -1.04 -4.86 3.34
N LEU A 34 -1.05 -4.16 4.48
CA LEU A 34 -2.02 -4.39 5.55
C LEU A 34 -3.45 -4.14 5.08
N LEU A 35 -3.67 -3.02 4.38
CA LEU A 35 -5.00 -2.63 3.92
C LEU A 35 -5.53 -3.60 2.86
N PHE A 36 -4.71 -3.93 1.85
CA PHE A 36 -5.10 -4.91 0.84
C PHE A 36 -5.37 -6.28 1.47
N GLY A 37 -4.54 -6.72 2.42
CA GLY A 37 -4.68 -7.99 3.15
C GLY A 37 -5.92 -8.06 4.03
N GLY A 38 -6.30 -6.96 4.69
CA GLY A 38 -7.46 -6.89 5.58
C GLY A 38 -8.81 -6.71 4.88
N LEU A 39 -8.82 -6.25 3.61
CA LEU A 39 -10.04 -6.11 2.83
C LEU A 39 -10.53 -7.47 2.31
N SER A 40 -11.83 -7.74 2.50
CA SER A 40 -12.54 -8.88 1.92
C SER A 40 -13.24 -8.46 0.62
N GLY A 41 -13.32 -9.37 -0.36
CA GLY A 41 -14.02 -9.11 -1.63
C GLY A 41 -13.23 -9.56 -2.86
N SER A 42 -13.67 -9.11 -4.03
CA SER A 42 -12.96 -9.37 -5.29
C SER A 42 -11.59 -8.67 -5.28
N ILE A 43 -10.61 -9.23 -6.00
CA ILE A 43 -9.26 -8.66 -6.08
C ILE A 43 -9.31 -7.22 -6.62
N ALA A 44 -10.16 -6.96 -7.62
CA ALA A 44 -10.32 -5.64 -8.22
C ALA A 44 -10.91 -4.63 -7.23
N ASP A 45 -11.94 -5.02 -6.45
CA ASP A 45 -12.53 -4.15 -5.43
C ASP A 45 -11.54 -3.83 -4.31
N ARG A 46 -10.81 -4.85 -3.83
CA ARG A 46 -9.75 -4.68 -2.82
C ARG A 46 -8.65 -3.74 -3.31
N ALA A 47 -8.19 -3.92 -4.55
CA ALA A 47 -7.17 -3.07 -5.17
C ALA A 47 -7.63 -1.61 -5.27
N TRP A 48 -8.83 -1.39 -5.81
CA TRP A 48 -9.40 -0.06 -5.96
C TRP A 48 -9.54 0.67 -4.62
N ARG A 49 -10.16 0.01 -3.63
CA ARG A 49 -10.34 0.57 -2.29
C ARG A 49 -9.00 0.89 -1.63
N THR A 50 -8.01 0.00 -1.79
CA THR A 50 -6.65 0.22 -1.26
C THR A 50 -6.00 1.46 -1.86
N ILE A 51 -6.00 1.60 -3.20
CA ILE A 51 -5.39 2.74 -3.88
C ILE A 51 -6.08 4.05 -3.48
N MET A 52 -7.42 4.05 -3.43
CA MET A 52 -8.19 5.23 -3.03
C MET A 52 -7.90 5.66 -1.58
N THR A 53 -7.84 4.71 -0.64
CA THR A 53 -7.51 5.02 0.75
C THR A 53 -6.10 5.54 0.90
N ILE A 54 -5.11 4.94 0.23
CA ILE A 54 -3.72 5.40 0.28
C ILE A 54 -3.56 6.78 -0.34
N GLY A 55 -4.19 7.04 -1.50
CA GLY A 55 -4.16 8.37 -2.11
C GLY A 55 -4.80 9.45 -1.25
N LEU A 56 -5.90 9.13 -0.58
CA LEU A 56 -6.56 10.06 0.35
C LEU A 56 -5.70 10.32 1.58
N LEU A 57 -5.02 9.29 2.10
CA LEU A 57 -4.09 9.42 3.21
C LEU A 57 -2.85 10.25 2.84
N GLY A 58 -2.24 9.99 1.68
CA GLY A 58 -1.10 10.77 1.17
C GLY A 58 -1.45 12.23 0.94
N GLY A 59 -2.63 12.49 0.36
CA GLY A 59 -3.12 13.87 0.18
C GLY A 59 -3.39 14.59 1.50
N LEU A 60 -3.88 13.87 2.51
CA LEU A 60 -4.10 14.43 3.85
C LEU A 60 -2.77 14.68 4.59
N ASP A 61 -1.79 13.79 4.46
CA ASP A 61 -0.43 13.98 4.95
C ASP A 61 0.18 15.26 4.37
N GLU A 62 0.09 15.43 3.06
CA GLU A 62 0.60 16.60 2.35
C GLU A 62 -0.12 17.90 2.73
N ALA A 63 -1.45 17.84 2.86
CA ALA A 63 -2.24 18.97 3.34
C ALA A 63 -1.80 19.39 4.75
N ILE A 64 -1.59 18.45 5.66
CA ILE A 64 -1.11 18.76 7.01
C ILE A 64 0.32 19.31 6.99
N GLN A 65 1.20 18.74 6.16
CA GLN A 65 2.56 19.24 5.97
C GLN A 65 2.58 20.68 5.42
N SER A 66 1.61 21.08 4.60
CA SER A 66 1.49 22.46 4.10
C SER A 66 1.25 23.51 5.21
N PHE A 67 0.72 23.08 6.37
CA PHE A 67 0.54 23.95 7.54
C PHE A 67 1.78 23.99 8.45
N MET A 68 2.82 23.20 8.17
CA MET A 68 4.05 23.18 8.97
C MET A 68 5.10 24.11 8.36
N PRO A 69 5.46 25.23 9.01
CA PRO A 69 6.35 26.25 8.43
C PRO A 69 7.80 25.78 8.16
N TYR A 70 8.18 24.62 8.71
CA TYR A 70 9.49 23.98 8.54
C TYR A 70 9.49 22.85 7.50
N ARG A 71 8.35 22.57 6.85
CA ARG A 71 8.24 21.53 5.82
C ARG A 71 7.63 22.12 4.55
N ASN A 72 8.19 21.76 3.40
CA ASN A 72 7.59 22.10 2.12
C ASN A 72 6.73 20.92 1.68
N ALA A 73 5.43 21.14 1.51
CA ALA A 73 4.57 20.24 0.78
C ALA A 73 5.17 20.01 -0.63
N SER A 74 5.56 18.77 -0.93
CA SER A 74 5.96 18.36 -2.27
C SER A 74 4.94 17.41 -2.91
N THR A 75 4.38 17.84 -4.04
CA THR A 75 3.56 16.97 -4.91
C THR A 75 4.33 15.73 -5.40
N VAL A 76 5.67 15.75 -5.33
CA VAL A 76 6.54 14.61 -5.62
C VAL A 76 6.37 13.50 -4.58
N ASP A 77 6.18 13.85 -3.31
CA ASP A 77 6.03 12.87 -2.24
C ASP A 77 4.68 12.16 -2.35
N LEU A 78 3.62 12.90 -2.68
CA LEU A 78 2.31 12.32 -3.03
C LEU A 78 2.40 11.36 -4.23
N ALA A 79 3.16 11.72 -5.27
CA ALA A 79 3.35 10.85 -6.43
C ALA A 79 4.11 9.56 -6.08
N LEU A 80 5.11 9.65 -5.19
CA LEU A 80 5.86 8.50 -4.69
C LEU A 80 4.98 7.56 -3.85
N ASP A 81 4.11 8.10 -3.00
CA ASP A 81 3.18 7.31 -2.19
C ASP A 81 2.19 6.54 -3.08
N MET A 82 1.67 7.18 -4.13
CA MET A 82 0.80 6.54 -5.12
C MET A 82 1.52 5.47 -5.96
N LEU A 83 2.79 5.71 -6.31
CA LEU A 83 3.61 4.74 -7.03
C LEU A 83 3.94 3.52 -6.16
N ALA A 84 4.30 3.74 -4.89
CA ALA A 84 4.51 2.69 -3.90
C ALA A 84 3.25 1.82 -3.73
N ALA A 85 2.09 2.46 -3.58
CA ALA A 85 0.82 1.75 -3.45
C ALA A 85 0.51 0.89 -4.68
N SER A 86 0.66 1.47 -5.88
CA SER A 86 0.38 0.79 -7.15
C SER A 86 1.29 -0.42 -7.36
N LEU A 87 2.60 -0.27 -7.12
CA LEU A 87 3.57 -1.36 -7.23
C LEU A 87 3.29 -2.47 -6.22
N THR A 88 2.95 -2.10 -4.98
CA THR A 88 2.67 -3.06 -3.91
C THR A 88 1.40 -3.85 -4.21
N VAL A 89 0.31 -3.19 -4.63
CA VAL A 89 -0.93 -3.86 -5.05
C VAL A 89 -0.66 -4.80 -6.22
N MET A 90 0.11 -4.36 -7.23
CA MET A 90 0.45 -5.20 -8.38
C MET A 90 1.22 -6.45 -7.96
N ALA A 91 2.22 -6.31 -7.08
CA ALA A 91 2.96 -7.45 -6.54
C ALA A 91 2.05 -8.42 -5.78
N LEU A 92 1.13 -7.92 -4.96
CA LEU A 92 0.18 -8.76 -4.21
C LEU A 92 -0.80 -9.51 -5.12
N ILE A 93 -1.26 -8.88 -6.19
CA ILE A 93 -2.10 -9.55 -7.21
C ILE A 93 -1.33 -10.69 -7.88
N LEU A 94 -0.06 -10.47 -8.25
CA LEU A 94 0.79 -11.50 -8.85
C LEU A 94 1.00 -12.68 -7.90
N VAL A 95 1.26 -12.41 -6.62
CA VAL A 95 1.41 -13.44 -5.59
C VAL A 95 0.10 -14.21 -5.37
N ASP A 96 -1.05 -13.53 -5.28
CA ASP A 96 -2.36 -14.19 -5.13
C ASP A 96 -2.69 -15.06 -6.34
N SER A 97 -2.40 -14.58 -7.55
CA SER A 97 -2.61 -15.33 -8.78
C SER A 97 -1.74 -16.59 -8.85
N SER A 98 -0.52 -16.53 -8.32
CA SER A 98 0.40 -17.66 -8.24
C SER A 98 -0.08 -18.68 -7.20
N ARG A 99 -0.56 -18.21 -6.03
CA ARG A 99 -1.14 -19.08 -4.98
C ARG A 99 -2.39 -19.81 -5.46
N ARG A 100 -3.31 -19.14 -6.14
CA ARG A 100 -4.52 -19.76 -6.72
C ARG A 100 -4.16 -20.85 -7.73
N ARG A 101 -3.16 -20.60 -8.57
CA ARG A 101 -2.69 -21.56 -9.58
C ARG A 101 -2.12 -22.82 -8.93
N SER A 102 -1.33 -22.68 -7.87
CA SER A 102 -0.84 -23.82 -7.09
C SER A 102 -1.95 -24.59 -6.38
N TYR A 103 -2.98 -23.91 -5.86
CA TYR A 103 -4.15 -24.56 -5.26
C TYR A 103 -4.96 -25.37 -6.28
N GLN A 104 -5.20 -24.81 -7.47
CA GLN A 104 -5.93 -25.48 -8.55
C GLN A 104 -5.20 -26.73 -9.08
N SER A 105 -3.86 -26.72 -9.04
CA SER A 105 -2.99 -27.78 -9.57
C SER A 105 -2.81 -28.96 -8.60
N SER A 106 -3.35 -28.88 -7.38
CA SER A 106 -3.18 -29.91 -6.37
C SER A 106 -4.03 -31.15 -6.71
N PRO A 107 -3.47 -32.38 -6.72
CA PRO A 107 -4.15 -33.59 -7.23
C PRO A 107 -5.45 -33.94 -6.48
N HIS A 108 -5.63 -33.44 -5.25
CA HIS A 108 -6.86 -33.59 -4.49
C HIS A 108 -8.08 -32.88 -5.14
N ASN A 109 -7.86 -31.84 -5.96
CA ASN A 109 -8.95 -31.11 -6.61
C ASN A 109 -9.28 -31.62 -8.03
N ALA A 110 -8.43 -32.48 -8.61
CA ALA A 110 -8.64 -33.04 -9.95
C ALA A 110 -9.79 -34.07 -10.02
N THR A 111 -10.30 -34.53 -8.87
CA THR A 111 -11.37 -35.54 -8.79
C THR A 111 -12.73 -34.97 -8.36
N ARG A 112 -12.86 -33.66 -8.11
CA ARG A 112 -14.17 -33.07 -7.79
C ARG A 112 -15.01 -32.95 -9.06
N PRO A 113 -16.15 -33.65 -9.16
CA PRO A 113 -17.06 -33.49 -10.29
C PRO A 113 -17.57 -32.05 -10.32
N ALA A 114 -17.69 -31.48 -11.52
CA ALA A 114 -18.22 -30.14 -11.74
C ALA A 114 -19.63 -30.04 -11.15
N GLU A 115 -19.75 -29.41 -9.99
CA GLU A 115 -21.02 -29.09 -9.36
C GLU A 115 -21.73 -28.10 -10.30
N LYS A 116 -22.77 -28.59 -10.97
CA LYS A 116 -23.58 -27.77 -11.87
C LYS A 116 -24.33 -26.74 -11.02
N PRO A 117 -24.25 -25.44 -11.35
CA PRO A 117 -25.06 -24.45 -10.67
C PRO A 117 -26.55 -24.72 -10.96
N ASN A 118 -27.36 -24.70 -9.89
CA ASN A 118 -28.84 -24.74 -9.95
C ASN A 118 -29.41 -23.44 -10.52
#